data_AF-A0AAP2RLT6-F1
#
_entry.id   AF-A0AAP2RLT6-F1
#
_cell.length_a   1.000
_cell.length_b   1.000
_cell.length_c   1.000
_cell.angle_alpha   90.00
_cell.angle_beta   90.00
_cell.angle_gamma   90.00
#
_symmetry.space_group_name_H-M   'P 1'
#
loop_
_entity.id
_entity.type
_entity.pdbx_description
1 polymer ?
#
loop_
_entity_poly.entity_id
_entity_poly.type
_entity_poly.pdbx_seq_one_letter_code
_entity_poly.pdbx_strand_id
1 'polypeptide(L)'
;MNKKISKKAIAKVVKKGYKAGREWCQHGHGRYHKMMLDTRDGDIWSDEFLSTNDWKEYHSNSIVTLNAMRGYVKDMEAEYIDDAVQKLKEAGWEITE
;
A
#
# COMPACT_ATOMS: atom_id res chain seq x y z
N MET A 1 0.68 -0.76 -23.73
CA MET A 1 0.13 -1.89 -22.95
C MET A 1 -1.04 -1.37 -22.15
N ASN A 2 -2.21 -1.99 -22.22
CA ASN A 2 -3.35 -1.58 -21.40
C ASN A 2 -3.05 -1.96 -19.94
N LYS A 3 -2.88 -0.95 -19.08
CA LYS A 3 -2.71 -1.10 -17.65
C LYS A 3 -4.06 -1.47 -17.03
N LYS A 4 -4.28 -2.75 -16.71
CA LYS A 4 -5.56 -3.27 -16.23
C LYS A 4 -5.38 -4.15 -15.01
N ILE A 5 -6.17 -3.91 -13.97
CA ILE A 5 -6.13 -4.66 -12.71
C ILE A 5 -7.53 -4.71 -12.09
N SER A 6 -7.88 -5.80 -11.39
CA SER A 6 -9.16 -5.87 -10.69
C SER A 6 -9.08 -5.32 -9.27
N LYS A 7 -10.18 -4.72 -8.79
CA LYS A 7 -10.34 -4.28 -7.41
C LYS A 7 -10.15 -5.45 -6.45
N LYS A 8 -10.60 -6.64 -6.84
CA LYS A 8 -10.33 -7.88 -6.09
C LYS A 8 -8.85 -8.22 -5.96
N ALA A 9 -8.05 -8.05 -7.03
CA ALA A 9 -6.61 -8.28 -6.98
C ALA A 9 -5.92 -7.26 -6.06
N ILE A 10 -6.26 -5.97 -6.19
CA ILE A 10 -5.78 -4.89 -5.29
C ILE A 10 -6.09 -5.25 -3.84
N ALA A 11 -7.35 -5.59 -3.55
CA ALA A 11 -7.78 -5.95 -2.20
C ALA A 11 -7.01 -7.14 -1.61
N LYS A 12 -6.72 -8.16 -2.43
CA LYS A 12 -5.93 -9.31 -1.99
C LYS A 12 -4.51 -8.90 -1.59
N VAL A 13 -3.85 -8.05 -2.39
CA VAL A 13 -2.48 -7.61 -2.14
C VAL A 13 -2.42 -6.66 -0.95
N VAL A 14 -3.33 -5.67 -0.86
CA VAL A 14 -3.43 -4.75 0.27
C VAL A 14 -3.61 -5.50 1.59
N LYS A 15 -4.54 -6.45 1.66
CA LYS A 15 -4.77 -7.25 2.88
C LYS A 15 -3.55 -8.05 3.28
N LYS A 16 -2.86 -8.66 2.30
CA LYS A 16 -1.63 -9.42 2.56
C LYS A 16 -0.52 -8.50 3.08
N GLY A 17 -0.26 -7.39 2.40
CA GLY A 17 0.79 -6.43 2.77
C GLY A 17 0.51 -5.76 4.11
N TYR A 18 -0.73 -5.35 4.37
CA TYR A 18 -1.09 -4.72 5.64
C TYR A 18 -1.04 -5.70 6.81
N LYS A 19 -1.44 -6.96 6.60
CA LYS A 19 -1.25 -8.00 7.62
C LYS A 19 0.24 -8.18 7.96
N ALA A 20 1.11 -8.30 6.96
CA ALA A 20 2.55 -8.44 7.16
C ALA A 20 3.14 -7.25 7.93
N GLY A 21 2.83 -6.01 7.52
CA GLY A 21 3.30 -4.81 8.22
C GLY A 21 2.82 -4.71 9.67
N ARG A 22 1.59 -5.17 9.96
CA ARG A 22 1.10 -5.25 11.35
C ARG A 22 1.82 -6.31 12.17
N GLU A 23 2.06 -7.49 11.59
CA GLU A 23 2.83 -8.56 12.23
C GLU A 23 4.27 -8.09 12.52
N TRP A 24 4.90 -7.36 11.58
CA TRP A 24 6.18 -6.71 11.79
C TRP A 24 6.17 -5.78 13.02
N CYS A 25 5.17 -4.91 13.12
CA CYS A 25 5.04 -3.98 14.25
C CYS A 25 4.75 -4.66 15.60
N GLN A 26 4.14 -5.86 15.61
CA GLN A 26 3.88 -6.61 16.85
C GLN A 26 5.16 -7.04 17.57
N HIS A 27 6.27 -7.16 16.84
CA HIS A 27 7.58 -7.44 17.45
C HIS A 27 8.12 -6.26 18.29
N GLY A 28 7.48 -5.09 18.28
CA GLY A 28 7.86 -3.93 19.10
C GLY A 28 9.19 -3.27 18.68
N HIS A 29 9.84 -2.58 19.62
CA HIS A 29 11.14 -1.90 19.46
C HIS A 29 11.18 -0.80 18.38
N GLY A 30 10.14 0.04 18.31
CA GLY A 30 10.13 1.14 17.33
C GLY A 30 9.99 0.66 15.89
N ARG A 31 9.44 -0.55 15.68
CA ARG A 31 9.08 -1.04 14.36
C ARG A 31 7.85 -0.32 13.83
N TYR A 32 7.95 0.14 12.58
CA TYR A 32 6.87 0.80 11.85
C TYR A 32 6.74 0.18 10.46
N HIS A 33 5.58 0.38 9.85
CA HIS A 33 5.36 0.03 8.46
C HIS A 33 4.63 1.16 7.73
N LYS A 34 4.79 1.24 6.41
CA LYS A 34 3.99 2.06 5.51
C LYS A 34 3.55 1.24 4.31
N MET A 35 2.30 1.38 3.91
CA MET A 35 1.83 0.77 2.67
C MET A 35 2.31 1.60 1.47
N MET A 36 2.85 0.93 0.46
CA MET A 36 3.44 1.54 -0.72
C MET A 36 2.76 0.99 -1.98
N LEU A 37 2.77 1.78 -3.05
CA LEU A 37 2.25 1.44 -4.36
C LEU A 37 3.23 1.94 -5.44
N ASP A 38 3.62 1.09 -6.39
CA ASP A 38 4.22 1.53 -7.66
C ASP A 38 3.11 1.65 -8.72
N THR A 39 2.78 2.88 -9.10
CA THR A 39 1.77 3.20 -10.11
C THR A 39 2.17 2.82 -11.54
N ARG A 40 3.43 2.44 -11.77
CA ARG A 40 3.91 1.99 -13.08
C ARG A 40 3.43 0.58 -13.40
N ASP A 41 3.53 -0.34 -12.43
CA ASP A 41 3.24 -1.78 -12.58
C ASP A 41 2.16 -2.31 -11.63
N GLY A 42 1.67 -1.48 -10.70
CA GLY A 42 0.59 -1.81 -9.78
C GLY A 42 1.02 -2.64 -8.57
N ASP A 43 2.34 -2.76 -8.32
CA ASP A 43 2.83 -3.49 -7.16
C ASP A 43 2.51 -2.76 -5.85
N ILE A 44 2.10 -3.51 -4.82
CA ILE A 44 1.70 -2.98 -3.53
C ILE A 44 2.38 -3.79 -2.43
N TRP A 45 3.09 -3.12 -1.52
CA TRP A 45 3.81 -3.77 -0.43
C TRP A 45 3.73 -2.99 0.89
N SER A 46 4.14 -3.63 1.98
CA SER A 46 4.46 -2.92 3.23
C SER A 46 5.95 -2.66 3.25
N ASP A 47 6.34 -1.40 3.32
CA ASP A 47 7.71 -1.02 3.63
C ASP A 47 7.87 -1.00 5.16
N GLU A 48 8.86 -1.72 5.65
CA GLU A 48 9.10 -1.99 7.06
C GLU A 48 10.36 -1.26 7.53
N PHE A 49 10.28 -0.69 8.73
CA PHE A 49 11.32 0.16 9.32
C PHE A 49 11.57 -0.24 10.78
N LEU A 50 12.81 -0.03 11.25
CA LEU A 50 13.24 -0.26 12.63
C LEU A 50 13.20 1.01 13.50
N SER A 51 13.07 2.18 12.88
CA SER A 51 12.85 3.44 13.56
C SER A 51 12.12 4.44 12.65
N THR A 52 11.55 5.50 13.24
CA THR A 52 11.03 6.65 12.47
C THR A 52 12.12 7.57 11.94
N ASN A 53 13.38 7.31 12.31
CA ASN A 53 14.54 8.11 11.93
C ASN A 53 15.29 7.51 10.73
N ASP A 54 14.89 6.31 10.29
CA ASP A 54 15.41 5.70 9.07
C ASP A 54 14.59 6.18 7.88
N TRP A 55 15.22 6.95 7.00
CA TRP A 55 14.62 7.43 5.76
C TRP A 55 15.06 6.56 4.58
N LYS A 56 14.11 5.92 3.91
CA LYS A 56 14.34 5.24 2.62
C LYS A 56 13.92 6.17 1.49
N GLU A 57 14.82 6.41 0.54
CA GLU A 57 14.54 7.19 -0.66
C GLU A 57 14.18 6.27 -1.83
N TYR A 58 13.03 6.54 -2.44
CA TYR A 58 12.62 5.92 -3.68
C TYR A 58 12.88 6.91 -4.82
N HIS A 59 13.76 6.55 -5.76
CA HIS A 59 14.12 7.42 -6.89
C HIS A 59 13.09 7.40 -8.04
N SER A 60 12.04 6.59 -7.96
CA SER A 60 10.98 6.55 -8.95
C SER A 60 9.80 7.42 -8.52
N ASN A 61 9.37 8.32 -9.39
CA ASN A 61 8.17 9.15 -9.19
C ASN A 61 6.86 8.34 -9.25
N SER A 62 6.92 7.09 -9.69
CA SER A 62 5.77 6.19 -9.72
C SER A 62 5.47 5.56 -8.36
N ILE A 63 6.43 5.58 -7.43
CA ILE A 63 6.29 4.98 -6.10
C ILE A 63 5.69 6.00 -5.14
N VAL A 64 4.55 5.65 -4.58
CA VAL A 64 3.75 6.52 -3.71
C VAL A 64 3.32 5.76 -2.45
N THR A 65 3.16 6.48 -1.34
CA THR A 65 2.61 5.92 -0.09
C THR A 65 1.09 5.81 -0.21
N LEU A 66 0.51 4.73 0.29
CA LEU A 66 -0.94 4.64 0.52
C LEU A 66 -1.30 5.20 1.90
N ASN A 67 -2.45 5.87 1.99
CA ASN A 67 -2.93 6.51 3.21
C ASN A 67 -4.22 5.83 3.71
N ALA A 68 -4.32 5.71 5.03
CA ALA A 68 -5.54 5.32 5.72
C ALA A 68 -5.60 6.07 7.06
N MET A 69 -6.80 6.48 7.44
CA MET A 69 -7.12 7.10 8.71
C MET A 69 -7.22 6.03 9.80
N ARG A 70 -6.59 6.29 10.96
CA ARG A 70 -6.53 5.34 12.07
C ARG A 70 -7.93 4.82 12.44
N GLY A 71 -8.11 3.51 12.37
CA GLY A 71 -9.37 2.85 12.68
C GLY A 71 -9.19 1.35 12.94
N TYR A 72 -10.27 0.59 12.86
CA TYR A 72 -10.18 -0.87 12.93
C TYR A 72 -9.49 -1.40 11.67
N VAL A 73 -8.94 -2.61 11.76
CA VAL A 73 -8.23 -3.27 10.66
C VAL A 73 -9.05 -3.28 9.37
N LYS A 74 -10.35 -3.57 9.46
CA LYS A 74 -11.25 -3.62 8.30
C LYS A 74 -11.42 -2.25 7.63
N ASP A 75 -11.49 -1.19 8.42
CA ASP A 75 -11.65 0.19 7.93
C ASP A 75 -10.36 0.62 7.22
N MET A 76 -9.21 0.38 7.88
CA MET A 76 -7.89 0.63 7.31
C MET A 76 -7.67 -0.13 5.99
N GLU A 77 -8.06 -1.41 5.93
CA GLU A 77 -7.98 -2.20 4.69
C GLU A 77 -8.84 -1.60 3.58
N ALA A 78 -10.07 -1.16 3.88
CA ALA A 78 -10.96 -0.54 2.89
C ALA A 78 -10.38 0.78 2.37
N GLU A 79 -9.88 1.63 3.26
CA GLU A 79 -9.29 2.91 2.88
C GLU A 79 -8.01 2.76 2.06
N TYR A 80 -7.13 1.82 2.42
CA TYR A 80 -5.96 1.51 1.58
C TYR A 80 -6.34 0.98 0.20
N ILE A 81 -7.42 0.20 0.10
CA ILE A 81 -7.93 -0.29 -1.19
C ILE A 81 -8.44 0.88 -2.02
N ASP A 82 -9.24 1.76 -1.44
CA ASP A 82 -9.85 2.88 -2.15
C ASP A 82 -8.78 3.90 -2.58
N ASP A 83 -7.79 4.19 -1.74
CA ASP A 83 -6.64 5.05 -2.08
C ASP A 83 -5.75 4.43 -3.17
N ALA A 84 -5.50 3.12 -3.13
CA ALA A 84 -4.78 2.42 -4.19
C ALA A 84 -5.53 2.47 -5.53
N VAL A 85 -6.85 2.25 -5.50
CA VAL A 85 -7.72 2.35 -6.68
C VAL A 85 -7.68 3.77 -7.26
N GLN A 86 -7.77 4.80 -6.41
CA GLN A 86 -7.71 6.18 -6.84
C GLN A 86 -6.37 6.49 -7.53
N LYS A 87 -5.25 6.17 -6.90
CA LYS A 87 -3.91 6.46 -7.44
C LYS A 87 -3.61 5.70 -8.74
N LEU A 88 -4.09 4.46 -8.84
CA LEU A 88 -3.98 3.68 -10.07
C LEU A 88 -4.82 4.30 -11.20
N LYS A 89 -6.05 4.74 -10.92
CA LYS A 89 -6.88 5.47 -11.91
C LYS A 89 -6.21 6.75 -12.38
N GLU A 90 -5.67 7.55 -11.45
CA GLU A 90 -4.91 8.78 -11.76
C GLU A 90 -3.68 8.49 -12.63
N ALA A 91 -3.04 7.33 -12.44
CA ALA A 91 -1.93 6.85 -13.26
C ALA A 91 -2.35 6.16 -14.59
N GLY A 92 -3.64 6.20 -14.94
CA GLY A 92 -4.19 5.71 -16.20
C GLY A 92 -4.50 4.21 -16.23
N TRP A 93 -4.68 3.56 -15.08
CA TRP A 93 -5.12 2.17 -15.02
C TRP A 93 -6.63 2.02 -15.20
N GLU A 94 -7.03 0.99 -15.94
CA GLU A 94 -8.39 0.50 -15.97
C GLU A 94 -8.61 -0.45 -14.78
N ILE A 95 -9.54 -0.06 -13.89
CA ILE A 95 -9.92 -0.89 -12.73
C ILE A 95 -11.18 -1.67 -13.06
N THR A 96 -11.09 -3.00 -13.04
CA THR A 96 -12.29 -3.85 -13.11
C THR A 96 -12.80 -4.18 -11.72
N GLU A 97 -14.05 -4.57 -11.62
CA GLU A 97 -14.60 -5.20 -10.40
C GLU A 97 -13.91 -6.54 -10.09
#